data_AF-A4TYR7-F1
#
_entry.id   AF-A4TYR7-F1
#
_cell.length_a   1.000
_cell.length_b   1.000
_cell.length_c   1.000
_cell.angle_alpha   90.00
_cell.angle_beta   90.00
_cell.angle_gamma   90.00
#
_symmetry.space_group_name_H-M   'P 1'
#
loop_
_entity.id
_entity.type
_entity.pdbx_description
1 polymer ?
#
loop_
_entity_poly.entity_id
_entity_poly.type
_entity_poly.pdbx_seq_one_letter_code
_entity_poly.pdbx_strand_id
1 'polypeptide(L)'
;MKRTDSTRTLTRAMYVAVCKDTDEIYVERIPADRAVGETLVAIAGRVINAARPPERLSADPAWWQCRWCEHHPLCHEAGAAERNCRTCLHSTPVEGGWHCARHDRGLSSADQRRGCELHLYIPDLVPGEPMDAGDDHVVYRMKTGATWIDGRAPC
;
A
#
# COMPACT_ATOMS: atom_id res chain seq x y z
N MET A 1 -20.83 -30.86 2.37
CA MET A 1 -21.56 -30.10 1.33
C MET A 1 -21.02 -28.67 1.27
N LYS A 2 -19.88 -28.46 0.60
CA LYS A 2 -19.37 -27.13 0.22
C LYS A 2 -19.24 -27.17 -1.30
N ARG A 3 -19.96 -26.31 -2.00
CA ARG A 3 -19.95 -26.26 -3.48
C ARG A 3 -18.57 -25.76 -3.93
N THR A 4 -17.69 -26.68 -4.31
CA THR A 4 -16.53 -26.43 -5.15
C THR A 4 -16.99 -26.45 -6.60
N ASP A 5 -17.46 -25.31 -7.10
CA ASP A 5 -17.55 -25.04 -8.54
C ASP A 5 -16.91 -23.67 -8.77
N SER A 6 -15.60 -23.68 -9.04
CA SER A 6 -14.78 -22.49 -9.25
C SER A 6 -14.70 -22.06 -10.73
N THR A 7 -15.73 -22.36 -11.53
CA THR A 7 -15.68 -22.15 -13.00
C THR A 7 -16.85 -21.38 -13.59
N ARG A 8 -17.53 -20.53 -12.82
CA ARG A 8 -18.60 -19.68 -13.37
C ARG A 8 -18.15 -18.22 -13.49
N THR A 9 -17.49 -17.91 -14.60
CA THR A 9 -17.14 -16.53 -14.96
C THR A 9 -18.41 -15.69 -15.10
N LEU A 10 -18.51 -14.60 -14.33
CA LEU A 10 -19.63 -13.67 -14.44
C LEU A 10 -19.52 -12.93 -15.78
N THR A 11 -20.56 -13.02 -16.60
CA THR A 11 -20.62 -12.36 -17.92
C THR A 11 -21.39 -11.04 -17.90
N ARG A 12 -22.11 -10.77 -16.81
CA ARG A 12 -22.88 -9.54 -16.60
C ARG A 12 -22.92 -9.20 -15.10
N ALA A 13 -23.11 -7.94 -14.80
CA ALA A 13 -23.46 -7.41 -13.48
C ALA A 13 -24.81 -6.67 -13.55
N MET A 14 -25.48 -6.55 -12.41
CA MET A 14 -26.66 -5.70 -12.27
C MET A 14 -26.26 -4.50 -11.43
N TYR A 15 -26.41 -3.29 -11.97
CA TYR A 15 -26.24 -2.04 -11.25
C TYR A 15 -27.62 -1.53 -10.84
N VAL A 16 -27.77 -1.21 -9.55
CA VAL A 16 -29.01 -0.68 -8.98
C VAL A 16 -28.66 0.59 -8.23
N ALA A 17 -29.34 1.69 -8.57
CA ALA A 17 -29.23 2.95 -7.86
C ALA A 17 -30.63 3.38 -7.37
N VAL A 18 -30.68 3.99 -6.19
CA VAL A 18 -31.92 4.49 -5.58
C VAL A 18 -31.76 5.98 -5.34
N CYS A 19 -32.66 6.79 -5.90
CA CYS A 19 -32.75 8.21 -5.62
C CYS A 19 -33.25 8.40 -4.18
N LYS A 20 -32.48 9.08 -3.33
CA LYS A 20 -32.83 9.24 -1.91
C LYS A 20 -33.93 10.27 -1.65
N ASP A 21 -34.21 11.14 -2.61
CA ASP A 21 -35.25 12.17 -2.48
C ASP A 21 -36.63 11.68 -2.93
N THR A 22 -36.67 10.72 -3.86
CA THR A 22 -37.92 10.26 -4.50
C THR A 22 -38.17 8.75 -4.42
N ASP A 23 -37.22 7.98 -3.86
CA ASP A 23 -37.22 6.51 -3.82
C ASP A 23 -37.29 5.82 -5.20
N GLU A 24 -37.07 6.56 -6.29
CA GLU A 24 -36.98 5.98 -7.64
C GLU A 24 -35.79 5.04 -7.77
N ILE A 25 -35.99 3.92 -8.47
CA ILE A 25 -34.99 2.88 -8.65
C ILE A 25 -34.56 2.82 -10.13
N TYR A 26 -33.28 3.07 -10.38
CA TYR A 26 -32.63 2.80 -11.66
C TYR A 26 -32.00 1.40 -11.63
N VAL A 27 -32.26 0.60 -12.66
CA VAL A 27 -31.69 -0.75 -12.81
C VAL A 27 -31.09 -0.89 -14.20
N GLU A 28 -29.82 -1.29 -14.24
CA GLU A 28 -29.11 -1.57 -15.49
C GLU A 28 -28.41 -2.93 -15.42
N ARG A 29 -28.39 -3.63 -16.55
CA ARG A 29 -27.66 -4.88 -16.72
C ARG A 29 -26.42 -4.63 -17.58
N ILE A 30 -25.26 -4.65 -16.93
CA ILE A 30 -23.97 -4.28 -17.53
C ILE A 30 -23.25 -5.54 -18.01
N PRO A 31 -22.83 -5.63 -19.30
CA PRO A 31 -22.00 -6.74 -19.77
C PRO A 31 -20.58 -6.65 -19.19
N ALA A 32 -19.95 -7.80 -18.92
CA ALA A 32 -18.57 -7.83 -18.51
C ALA A 32 -17.65 -7.42 -19.69
N ASP A 33 -16.83 -6.40 -19.48
CA ASP A 33 -15.73 -6.06 -20.36
C ASP A 33 -14.46 -6.76 -19.88
N ARG A 34 -14.06 -7.79 -20.63
CA ARG A 34 -12.90 -8.62 -20.29
C ARG A 34 -11.60 -7.82 -20.35
N ALA A 35 -11.43 -6.94 -21.34
CA ALA A 35 -10.20 -6.18 -21.52
C ALA A 35 -9.99 -5.18 -20.38
N VAL A 36 -11.07 -4.50 -19.97
CA VAL A 36 -11.05 -3.62 -18.80
C VAL A 36 -10.79 -4.42 -17.52
N GLY A 37 -11.45 -5.57 -17.35
CA GLY A 37 -11.24 -6.45 -16.21
C GLY A 37 -9.79 -6.92 -16.06
N GLU A 38 -9.18 -7.40 -17.14
CA GLU A 38 -7.77 -7.81 -17.16
C GLU A 38 -6.83 -6.64 -16.84
N THR A 39 -7.13 -5.44 -17.36
CA THR A 39 -6.36 -4.23 -17.05
C THR A 39 -6.41 -3.89 -15.55
N LEU A 40 -7.59 -3.95 -14.93
CA LEU A 40 -7.76 -3.70 -13.50
C LEU A 40 -7.03 -4.74 -12.63
N VAL A 41 -7.08 -6.02 -13.03
CA VAL A 41 -6.32 -7.09 -12.35
C VAL A 41 -4.82 -6.85 -12.46
N ALA A 42 -4.33 -6.43 -13.63
CA ALA A 42 -2.92 -6.09 -13.82
C ALA A 42 -2.48 -4.90 -12.95
N ILE A 43 -3.32 -3.85 -12.84
CA ILE A 43 -3.07 -2.71 -11.95
C ILE A 43 -3.01 -3.17 -10.50
N ALA A 44 -3.98 -3.98 -10.05
CA ALA A 44 -3.99 -4.53 -8.70
C ALA A 44 -2.73 -5.36 -8.42
N GLY A 45 -2.31 -6.19 -9.37
CA GLY A 45 -1.09 -6.98 -9.26
C GLY A 45 0.17 -6.14 -9.05
N ARG A 46 0.29 -4.99 -9.73
CA ARG A 46 1.42 -4.06 -9.52
C ARG A 46 1.47 -3.54 -8.08
N VAL A 47 0.32 -3.19 -7.51
CA VAL A 47 0.23 -2.67 -6.14
C VAL A 47 0.47 -3.78 -5.11
N ILE A 48 -0.15 -4.95 -5.27
CA ILE A 48 -0.05 -6.08 -4.33
C ILE A 48 1.39 -6.59 -4.24
N ASN A 49 2.09 -6.64 -5.36
CA ASN A 49 3.44 -7.20 -5.46
C ASN A 49 4.55 -6.13 -5.36
N ALA A 50 4.20 -4.87 -5.05
CA ALA A 50 5.19 -3.82 -4.89
C ALA A 50 5.97 -3.99 -3.57
N ALA A 51 7.29 -4.16 -3.67
CA ALA A 51 8.18 -4.20 -2.51
C ALA A 51 8.52 -2.80 -1.96
N ARG A 52 8.20 -1.75 -2.72
CA ARG A 52 8.44 -0.35 -2.41
C ARG A 52 7.14 0.44 -2.57
N PRO A 53 6.97 1.58 -1.88
CA PRO A 53 5.81 2.41 -2.09
C PRO A 53 5.69 2.84 -3.56
N PRO A 54 4.46 2.96 -4.09
CA PRO A 54 4.26 3.45 -5.44
C PRO A 54 4.73 4.90 -5.58
N GLU A 55 5.01 5.31 -6.82
CA GLU A 55 5.28 6.71 -7.13
C GLU A 55 4.08 7.60 -6.80
N ARG A 56 4.37 8.87 -6.57
CA ARG A 56 3.32 9.87 -6.33
C ARG A 56 2.47 10.04 -7.59
N LEU A 57 1.20 10.37 -7.37
CA LEU A 57 0.28 10.70 -8.47
C LEU A 57 0.75 11.93 -9.26
N SER A 58 1.29 12.93 -8.57
CA SER A 58 1.84 14.16 -9.16
C SER A 58 2.97 14.70 -8.29
N ALA A 59 3.90 15.42 -8.91
CA ALA A 59 4.91 16.20 -8.20
C ALA A 59 4.35 17.54 -7.68
N ASP A 60 3.28 18.05 -8.29
CA ASP A 60 2.63 19.29 -7.88
C ASP A 60 1.65 19.03 -6.71
N PRO A 61 1.93 19.56 -5.50
CA PRO A 61 1.05 19.38 -4.34
C PRO A 61 -0.33 20.06 -4.50
N ALA A 62 -0.47 21.03 -5.40
CA ALA A 62 -1.73 21.71 -5.68
C ALA A 62 -2.56 21.02 -6.77
N TRP A 63 -2.05 19.91 -7.34
CA TRP A 63 -2.78 19.12 -8.32
C TRP A 63 -4.13 18.66 -7.77
N TRP A 64 -5.18 18.74 -8.59
CA TRP A 64 -6.56 18.63 -8.12
C TRP A 64 -6.82 17.30 -7.38
N GLN A 65 -6.37 16.16 -7.90
CA GLN A 65 -6.50 14.87 -7.20
C GLN A 65 -5.71 14.82 -5.89
N CYS A 66 -4.53 15.46 -5.82
CA CYS A 66 -3.73 15.50 -4.59
C CYS A 66 -4.43 16.32 -3.50
N ARG A 67 -5.11 17.41 -3.87
CA ARG A 67 -5.83 18.30 -2.91
C ARG A 67 -6.97 17.61 -2.17
N TRP A 68 -7.56 16.58 -2.74
CA TRP A 68 -8.64 15.79 -2.12
C TRP A 68 -8.18 14.43 -1.62
N CYS A 69 -6.87 14.17 -1.63
CA CYS A 69 -6.31 12.90 -1.17
C CYS A 69 -6.03 12.93 0.34
N GLU A 70 -6.55 11.95 1.08
CA GLU A 70 -6.31 11.80 2.53
C GLU A 70 -4.83 11.55 2.87
N HIS A 71 -4.04 11.05 1.92
CA HIS A 71 -2.61 10.77 2.09
C HIS A 71 -1.71 11.96 1.69
N HIS A 72 -2.28 13.13 1.41
CA HIS A 72 -1.52 14.33 1.04
C HIS A 72 -0.41 14.68 2.05
N PRO A 73 -0.63 14.61 3.38
CA PRO A 73 0.43 14.89 4.35
C PRO A 73 1.65 13.97 4.22
N LEU A 74 1.41 12.68 3.94
CA LEU A 74 2.47 11.69 3.74
C LEU A 74 3.22 11.95 2.42
N CYS A 75 2.50 12.23 1.34
CA CYS A 75 3.08 12.43 0.02
C CYS A 75 3.81 13.77 -0.15
N HIS A 76 3.27 14.87 0.39
CA HIS A 76 3.74 16.23 0.10
C HIS A 76 4.27 17.00 1.31
N GLU A 77 3.89 16.62 2.53
CA GLU A 77 4.17 17.41 3.75
C GLU A 77 5.15 16.72 4.71
N ALA A 78 5.89 15.72 4.24
CA ALA A 78 6.85 14.97 5.04
C ALA A 78 6.23 14.29 6.28
N GLY A 79 4.97 13.87 6.18
CA GLY A 79 4.31 13.04 7.19
C GLY A 79 5.05 11.71 7.39
N ALA A 80 4.94 11.16 8.59
CA ALA A 80 5.51 9.85 8.90
C ALA A 80 4.60 8.72 8.40
N ALA A 81 5.18 7.73 7.73
CA ALA A 81 4.47 6.51 7.40
C ALA A 81 4.10 5.73 8.67
N GLU A 82 2.98 5.01 8.64
CA GLU A 82 2.63 4.09 9.71
C GLU A 82 3.67 2.96 9.82
N ARG A 83 4.01 2.57 11.05
CA ARG A 83 4.95 1.48 11.32
C ARG A 83 4.24 0.13 11.26
N ASN A 84 4.44 -0.62 10.18
CA ASN A 84 3.85 -1.95 9.99
C ASN A 84 4.72 -2.77 9.03
N CYS A 85 4.50 -4.07 8.88
CA CYS A 85 5.41 -4.87 8.05
C CYS A 85 5.38 -4.50 6.55
N ARG A 86 4.39 -3.75 6.04
CA ARG A 86 4.40 -3.31 4.63
C ARG A 86 5.21 -2.04 4.41
N THR A 87 5.58 -1.35 5.48
CA THR A 87 6.48 -0.19 5.45
C THR A 87 7.90 -0.56 5.91
N CYS A 88 8.17 -1.85 6.16
CA CYS A 88 9.45 -2.36 6.64
C CYS A 88 10.38 -2.78 5.50
N LEU A 89 11.65 -2.38 5.54
CA LEU A 89 12.66 -2.74 4.53
C LEU A 89 12.98 -4.24 4.49
N HIS A 90 12.71 -4.98 5.58
CA HIS A 90 12.94 -6.43 5.67
C HIS A 90 11.77 -7.27 5.18
N SER A 91 10.69 -6.65 4.74
CA SER A 91 9.45 -7.34 4.39
C SER A 91 9.21 -7.22 2.90
N THR A 92 8.94 -8.36 2.26
CA THR A 92 8.77 -8.42 0.80
C THR A 92 7.48 -9.19 0.47
N PRO A 93 6.68 -8.72 -0.50
CA PRO A 93 5.53 -9.48 -0.96
C PRO A 93 6.01 -10.78 -1.61
N VAL A 94 5.27 -11.86 -1.34
CA VAL A 94 5.46 -13.18 -1.93
C VAL A 94 4.10 -13.69 -2.43
N GLU A 95 4.11 -14.75 -3.23
CA GLU A 95 2.88 -15.42 -3.69
C GLU A 95 1.91 -15.67 -2.52
N GLY A 96 0.77 -14.99 -2.53
CA GLY A 96 -0.28 -15.13 -1.51
C GLY A 96 0.02 -14.52 -0.13
N GLY A 97 1.08 -13.73 0.04
CA GLY A 97 1.43 -13.18 1.35
C GLY A 97 2.62 -12.24 1.39
N TRP A 98 3.23 -12.15 2.58
CA TRP A 98 4.43 -11.35 2.83
C TRP A 98 5.44 -12.20 3.61
N HIS A 99 6.73 -12.02 3.31
CA HIS A 99 7.83 -12.69 4.00
C HIS A 99 8.71 -11.67 4.70
N CYS A 100 9.10 -11.95 5.94
CA CYS A 100 10.05 -11.15 6.68
C CYS A 100 11.43 -11.80 6.63
N ALA A 101 12.38 -11.19 5.93
CA ALA A 101 13.77 -11.67 5.85
C ALA A 101 14.49 -11.60 7.20
N ARG A 102 14.13 -10.64 8.06
CA ARG A 102 14.75 -10.47 9.39
C ARG A 102 14.46 -11.63 10.36
N HIS A 103 13.26 -12.19 10.27
CA HIS A 103 12.81 -13.29 11.12
C HIS A 103 12.73 -14.63 10.36
N ASP A 104 13.09 -14.61 9.07
CA ASP A 104 12.99 -15.73 8.14
C ASP A 104 11.66 -16.49 8.22
N ARG A 105 10.54 -15.74 8.13
CA ARG A 105 9.20 -16.33 8.22
C ARG A 105 8.14 -15.60 7.40
N GLY A 106 7.10 -16.35 7.04
CA GLY A 106 5.85 -15.79 6.52
C GLY A 106 5.11 -14.94 7.57
N LEU A 107 4.45 -13.88 7.11
CA LEU A 107 3.71 -12.93 7.93
C LEU A 107 2.20 -13.11 7.77
N SER A 108 1.52 -13.41 8.87
CA SER A 108 0.05 -13.37 8.92
C SER A 108 -0.47 -11.94 8.71
N SER A 109 -1.73 -11.78 8.30
CA SER A 109 -2.35 -10.45 8.19
C SER A 109 -2.33 -9.65 9.51
N ALA A 110 -2.38 -10.35 10.65
CA ALA A 110 -2.27 -9.73 11.96
C ALA A 110 -0.84 -9.26 12.26
N ASP A 111 0.17 -10.08 11.95
CA ASP A 111 1.59 -9.69 12.05
C ASP A 111 1.88 -8.48 11.17
N GLN A 112 1.38 -8.49 9.92
CA GLN A 112 1.60 -7.41 8.96
C GLN A 112 1.14 -6.06 9.51
N ARG A 113 -0.03 -6.00 10.16
CA ARG A 113 -0.57 -4.78 10.76
C ARG A 113 0.17 -4.37 12.04
N ARG A 114 0.56 -5.33 12.86
CA ARG A 114 1.19 -5.08 14.16
C ARG A 114 2.62 -4.54 14.03
N GLY A 115 3.38 -5.03 13.06
CA GLY A 115 4.82 -4.78 12.99
C GLY A 115 5.60 -5.52 14.09
N CYS A 116 6.92 -5.33 14.10
CA CYS A 116 7.82 -5.89 15.11
C CYS A 116 8.75 -4.81 15.65
N GLU A 117 9.43 -5.09 16.77
CA GLU A 117 10.35 -4.16 17.44
C GLU A 117 11.62 -3.88 16.61
N LEU A 118 11.98 -4.80 15.70
CA LEU A 118 13.13 -4.68 14.79
C LEU A 118 12.75 -4.07 13.44
N HIS A 119 11.62 -3.37 13.37
CA HIS A 119 11.17 -2.72 12.15
C HIS A 119 12.10 -1.57 11.77
N LEU A 120 12.54 -1.56 10.51
CA LEU A 120 13.23 -0.44 9.88
C LEU A 120 12.43 -0.02 8.64
N TYR A 121 12.16 1.27 8.45
CA TYR A 121 11.38 1.78 7.33
C TYR A 121 12.08 1.50 5.99
N ILE A 122 11.27 1.24 4.98
CA ILE A 122 11.70 1.39 3.59
C ILE A 122 12.21 2.83 3.42
N PRO A 123 13.44 3.05 2.95
CA PRO A 123 14.01 4.40 2.85
C PRO A 123 13.15 5.39 2.06
N ASP A 124 12.46 4.91 1.03
CA ASP A 124 11.56 5.71 0.18
C ASP A 124 10.38 6.33 0.95
N LEU A 125 10.05 5.82 2.16
CA LEU A 125 9.00 6.34 3.05
C LEU A 125 9.51 7.38 4.06
N VAL A 126 10.83 7.56 4.17
CA VAL A 126 11.43 8.51 5.11
C VAL A 126 11.72 9.81 4.37
N PRO A 127 11.25 10.98 4.85
CA PRO A 127 11.47 12.27 4.19
C PRO A 127 12.87 12.84 4.48
N GLY A 128 13.90 12.00 4.34
CA GLY A 128 15.31 12.30 4.57
C GLY A 128 16.22 11.43 3.72
N GLU A 129 17.47 11.84 3.59
CA GLU A 129 18.47 11.10 2.81
C GLU A 129 19.18 10.09 3.70
N PRO A 130 19.21 8.79 3.35
CA PRO A 130 19.99 7.80 4.09
C PRO A 130 21.48 8.14 3.96
N MET A 131 22.16 8.23 5.11
CA MET A 131 23.57 8.56 5.21
C MET A 131 24.43 7.34 5.55
N ASP A 132 23.92 6.47 6.42
CA ASP A 132 24.62 5.30 6.94
C ASP A 132 23.60 4.21 7.29
N ALA A 133 24.05 2.96 7.36
CA ALA A 133 23.23 1.83 7.73
C ALA A 133 24.05 0.73 8.40
N GLY A 134 23.47 0.12 9.42
CA GLY A 134 23.96 -1.12 10.03
C GLY A 134 22.88 -2.20 10.04
N ASP A 135 23.15 -3.30 10.73
CA ASP A 135 22.22 -4.44 10.78
C ASP A 135 20.86 -4.07 11.44
N ASP A 136 20.90 -3.14 12.40
CA ASP A 136 19.77 -2.79 13.28
C ASP A 136 19.35 -1.33 13.19
N HIS A 137 19.91 -0.58 12.24
CA HIS A 137 19.56 0.83 12.09
C HIS A 137 19.84 1.41 10.71
N VAL A 138 19.15 2.52 10.41
CA VAL A 138 19.45 3.40 9.28
C VAL A 138 19.50 4.84 9.78
N VAL A 139 20.55 5.56 9.40
CA VAL A 139 20.76 6.96 9.75
C VAL A 139 20.32 7.84 8.60
N TYR A 140 19.46 8.82 8.87
CA TYR A 140 18.93 9.75 7.88
C TYR A 140 19.31 11.20 8.20
N ARG A 141 19.62 11.96 7.15
CA ARG A 141 19.62 13.43 7.18
C ARG A 141 18.25 13.94 6.80
N MET A 142 17.55 14.54 7.76
CA MET A 142 16.25 15.15 7.53
C MET A 142 16.39 16.47 6.78
N LYS A 143 15.32 16.94 6.12
CA LYS A 143 15.30 18.24 5.42
C LYS A 143 15.64 19.44 6.33
N THR A 144 15.41 19.31 7.64
CA THR A 144 15.77 20.32 8.64
C THR A 144 17.27 20.38 8.95
N GLY A 145 18.06 19.44 8.42
CA GLY A 145 19.46 19.23 8.78
C GLY A 145 19.67 18.33 10.00
N ALA A 146 18.60 17.98 10.72
CA ALA A 146 18.69 17.06 11.85
C ALA A 146 19.06 15.65 11.40
N THR A 147 19.82 14.95 12.25
CA THR A 147 20.09 13.52 12.09
C THR A 147 19.02 12.73 12.83
N TRP A 148 18.43 11.76 12.16
CA TRP A 148 17.47 10.82 12.76
C TRP A 148 17.93 9.39 12.52
N ILE A 149 17.77 8.54 13.53
CA ILE A 149 18.14 7.13 13.47
C ILE A 149 16.87 6.31 13.58
N ASP A 150 16.59 5.50 12.57
CA ASP A 150 15.56 4.47 12.65
C ASP A 150 16.18 3.19 13.19
N GLY A 151 15.59 2.60 14.22
CA GLY A 151 16.12 1.43 14.90
C GLY A 151 17.00 1.76 16.10
N ARG A 152 17.92 0.84 16.43
CA ARG A 152 18.78 0.97 17.61
C ARG A 152 19.96 1.87 17.27
N ALA A 153 20.17 2.94 18.03
CA ALA A 153 21.32 3.81 17.85
C ALA A 153 22.64 3.00 17.86
N PRO A 154 23.55 3.24 16.90
CA PRO A 154 24.88 2.64 16.94
C PRO A 154 25.58 3.03 18.25
N CYS A 155 26.26 2.05 18.86
CA CYS A 155 27.01 2.21 20.10
C CYS A 155 28.27 3.06 19.92
#